data_AF-A0A6A6DCK2-F1
#
_entry.id   AF-A0A6A6DCK2-F1
#
_cell.length_a   1.000
_cell.length_b   1.000
_cell.length_c   1.000
_cell.angle_alpha   90.00
_cell.angle_beta   90.00
_cell.angle_gamma   90.00
#
_symmetry.space_group_name_H-M   'P 1'
#
loop_
_entity.id
_entity.type
_entity.pdbx_description
1 polymer ?
#
loop_
_entity_poly.entity_id
_entity_poly.type
_entity_poly.pdbx_seq_one_letter_code
_entity_poly.pdbx_strand_id
1 'polypeptide(L)'
;MLREGKQPGKDFVLVDLRQEDRTGGTIRGSINLPAQSLYPAIPTLYTMFTTAKIRSVIWYCGSSQHRGLRGAAWMDDYIEDRGDSSLRSLVLLEGIRGWANAGTEYTAFMDEYDEGAWR
;
A
#
# COMPACT_ATOMS: atom_id res chain seq x y z
N MET A 1 -11.58 5.26 4.90
CA MET A 1 -10.34 5.98 5.27
C MET A 1 -10.26 7.39 4.70
N LEU A 2 -10.08 7.60 3.39
CA LEU A 2 -9.92 8.95 2.82
C LEU A 2 -11.16 9.85 3.05
N ARG A 3 -12.38 9.31 2.83
CA ARG A 3 -13.63 10.02 3.11
C ARG A 3 -13.87 10.29 4.60
N GLU A 4 -13.21 9.56 5.48
CA GLU A 4 -13.23 9.78 6.93
C GLU A 4 -12.19 10.83 7.38
N GLY A 5 -11.45 11.43 6.44
CA GLY A 5 -10.42 12.44 6.73
C GLY A 5 -9.09 11.87 7.22
N LYS A 6 -8.90 10.54 7.19
CA LYS A 6 -7.60 9.91 7.52
C LYS A 6 -6.56 10.27 6.46
N GLN A 7 -5.33 10.52 6.89
CA GLN A 7 -4.27 11.04 6.03
C GLN A 7 -3.16 10.01 5.77
N PRO A 8 -2.74 9.79 4.51
CA PRO A 8 -1.52 9.05 4.19
C PRO A 8 -0.29 9.67 4.89
N GLY A 9 0.62 8.84 5.39
CA GLY A 9 1.82 9.28 6.11
C GLY A 9 1.58 9.73 7.56
N LYS A 10 0.33 9.73 8.03
CA LYS A 10 -0.04 10.07 9.42
C LYS A 10 -0.91 9.01 10.09
N ASP A 11 -2.02 8.64 9.47
CA ASP A 11 -2.92 7.61 10.00
C ASP A 11 -2.60 6.24 9.42
N PHE A 12 -2.22 6.21 8.15
CA PHE A 12 -1.88 5.02 7.40
C PHE A 12 -0.77 5.26 6.38
N VAL A 13 -0.13 4.21 5.90
CA VAL A 13 0.82 4.27 4.78
C VAL A 13 0.31 3.36 3.66
N LEU A 14 0.29 3.87 2.43
CA LEU A 14 0.06 3.07 1.22
C LEU A 14 1.41 2.65 0.64
N VAL A 15 1.60 1.37 0.38
CA VAL A 15 2.84 0.82 -0.16
C VAL A 15 2.59 0.18 -1.52
N ASP A 16 3.11 0.82 -2.57
CA ASP A 16 3.10 0.31 -3.94
C ASP A 16 4.27 -0.65 -4.15
N LEU A 17 3.96 -1.93 -4.34
CA LEU A 17 4.93 -3.01 -4.56
C LEU A 17 5.28 -3.23 -6.04
N ARG A 18 4.76 -2.38 -6.94
CA ARG A 18 5.11 -2.39 -8.37
C ARG A 18 6.53 -1.89 -8.60
N GLN A 19 7.15 -2.36 -9.67
CA GLN A 19 8.49 -1.91 -10.12
C GLN A 19 8.36 -1.37 -11.55
N GLU A 20 8.83 -2.11 -12.55
CA GLU A 20 8.73 -1.75 -13.97
C GLU A 20 7.27 -1.69 -14.45
N ASP A 21 6.35 -2.35 -13.74
CA ASP A 21 4.92 -2.35 -14.01
C ASP A 21 4.15 -1.17 -13.37
N ARG A 22 4.86 -0.10 -12.97
CA ARG A 22 4.30 1.13 -12.38
C ARG A 22 3.79 2.10 -13.47
N THR A 23 3.09 1.58 -14.47
CA THR A 23 2.46 2.37 -15.53
C THR A 23 1.09 2.91 -15.08
N GLY A 24 0.61 3.96 -15.74
CA GLY A 24 -0.73 4.53 -15.53
C GLY A 24 -0.91 5.41 -14.29
N GLY A 25 0.19 5.77 -13.62
CA GLY A 25 0.17 6.59 -12.41
C GLY A 25 0.14 5.77 -11.12
N THR A 26 0.07 6.47 -9.98
CA THR A 26 0.11 5.89 -8.64
C THR A 26 -0.92 6.50 -7.71
N ILE A 27 -1.27 5.79 -6.63
CA ILE A 27 -2.19 6.36 -5.63
C ILE A 27 -1.44 7.43 -4.84
N ARG A 28 -2.02 8.62 -4.76
CA ARG A 28 -1.46 9.81 -4.11
C ARG A 28 -1.08 9.51 -2.66
N GLY A 29 0.12 9.91 -2.29
CA GLY A 29 0.67 9.70 -0.95
C GLY A 29 1.13 8.26 -0.67
N SER A 30 1.17 7.39 -1.69
CA SER A 30 1.82 6.09 -1.56
C SER A 30 3.34 6.20 -1.69
N ILE A 31 4.05 5.32 -0.99
CA ILE A 31 5.49 5.11 -1.16
C ILE A 31 5.73 3.90 -2.06
N ASN A 32 6.81 3.90 -2.83
CA ASN A 32 7.19 2.76 -3.66
C ASN A 32 8.23 1.90 -2.96
N LEU A 33 7.91 0.62 -2.77
CA LEU A 33 8.84 -0.37 -2.22
C LEU A 33 8.69 -1.67 -3.03
N PRO A 34 9.45 -1.86 -4.11
CA PRO A 34 9.34 -3.05 -4.96
C PRO A 34 9.40 -4.36 -4.16
N ALA A 35 8.55 -5.33 -4.52
CA ALA A 35 8.39 -6.58 -3.77
C ALA A 35 9.68 -7.40 -3.63
N GLN A 36 10.64 -7.25 -4.55
CA GLN A 36 11.87 -8.04 -4.59
C GLN A 36 12.76 -7.80 -3.37
N SER A 37 12.74 -6.59 -2.80
CA SER A 37 13.53 -6.22 -1.62
C SER A 37 12.69 -6.16 -0.34
N LEU A 38 11.41 -6.54 -0.38
CA LEU A 38 10.47 -6.29 0.71
C LEU A 38 10.77 -7.13 1.96
N TYR A 39 10.95 -8.44 1.81
CA TYR A 39 11.08 -9.36 2.95
C TYR A 39 12.20 -8.95 3.94
N PRO A 40 13.45 -8.71 3.52
CA PRO A 40 14.49 -8.26 4.45
C PRO A 40 14.23 -6.87 5.03
N ALA A 41 13.38 -6.05 4.40
CA ALA A 41 13.06 -4.71 4.87
C ALA A 41 11.96 -4.67 5.94
N ILE A 42 11.19 -5.75 6.14
CA ILE A 42 10.05 -5.80 7.08
C ILE A 42 10.40 -5.27 8.49
N PRO A 43 11.50 -5.69 9.15
CA PRO A 43 11.86 -5.18 10.49
C PRO A 43 12.09 -3.66 10.53
N THR A 44 12.70 -3.12 9.48
CA THR A 44 12.98 -1.68 9.36
C THR A 44 11.68 -0.92 9.16
N LEU A 45 10.83 -1.38 8.25
CA LEU A 45 9.52 -0.79 7.98
C LEU A 45 8.63 -0.79 9.21
N TYR A 46 8.56 -1.91 9.94
CA TYR A 46 7.85 -2.01 11.21
C TYR A 46 8.32 -0.94 12.21
N THR A 47 9.64 -0.82 12.41
CA THR A 47 10.23 0.15 13.33
C THR A 47 9.89 1.58 12.92
N MET A 48 9.97 1.89 11.62
CA MET A 48 9.62 3.21 11.09
C MET A 48 8.15 3.55 11.30
N PHE A 49 7.23 2.63 10.97
CA PHE A 49 5.79 2.87 11.06
C PHE A 49 5.32 2.99 12.52
N THR A 50 5.82 2.14 13.41
CA THR A 50 5.50 2.23 14.85
C THR A 50 6.06 3.51 15.49
N THR A 51 7.30 3.90 15.16
CA THR A 51 7.90 5.16 15.61
C THR A 51 7.11 6.38 15.13
N ALA A 52 6.63 6.34 13.89
CA ALA A 52 5.78 7.38 13.31
C ALA A 52 4.31 7.32 13.82
N LYS A 53 3.97 6.36 14.69
CA LYS A 53 2.62 6.13 15.23
C LYS A 53 1.57 5.87 14.14
N ILE A 54 1.98 5.27 13.04
CA ILE A 54 1.08 4.79 11.98
C ILE A 54 0.26 3.63 12.54
N ARG A 55 -1.04 3.61 12.25
CA ARG A 55 -1.94 2.55 12.71
C ARG A 55 -2.25 1.50 11.66
N SER A 56 -1.97 1.78 10.39
CA SER A 56 -2.25 0.85 9.30
C SER A 56 -1.23 0.99 8.18
N VAL A 57 -0.69 -0.12 7.71
CA VAL A 57 0.06 -0.20 6.47
C VAL A 57 -0.77 -0.96 5.45
N ILE A 58 -0.95 -0.38 4.26
CA ILE A 58 -1.83 -0.88 3.21
C ILE A 58 -0.98 -1.22 2.00
N TRP A 59 -0.87 -2.50 1.70
CA TRP A 59 -0.04 -3.05 0.63
C TRP A 59 -0.83 -3.21 -0.65
N TYR A 60 -0.23 -2.86 -1.78
CA TYR A 60 -0.84 -3.11 -3.08
C TYR A 60 0.17 -3.39 -4.18
N CYS A 61 -0.28 -4.06 -5.22
CA CYS A 61 0.44 -4.13 -6.50
C CYS A 61 -0.56 -3.93 -7.64
N GLY A 62 -0.26 -4.45 -8.85
CA GLY A 62 -1.19 -4.38 -9.99
C GLY A 62 -2.62 -4.85 -9.66
N SER A 63 -2.78 -6.13 -9.28
CA SER A 63 -4.08 -6.71 -8.89
C SER A 63 -4.18 -7.10 -7.41
N SER A 64 -3.09 -6.93 -6.65
CA SER A 64 -2.92 -7.42 -5.27
C SER A 64 -3.09 -8.93 -5.05
N GLN A 65 -3.27 -9.75 -6.09
CA GLN A 65 -3.47 -11.21 -5.97
C GLN A 65 -2.22 -12.00 -5.57
N HIS A 66 -1.03 -11.38 -5.65
CA HIS A 66 0.24 -12.04 -5.35
C HIS A 66 1.12 -11.19 -4.42
N ARG A 67 1.83 -10.20 -4.97
CA ARG A 67 2.77 -9.33 -4.23
C ARG A 67 2.07 -8.60 -3.08
N GLY A 68 0.90 -8.03 -3.32
CA GLY A 68 0.09 -7.34 -2.30
C GLY A 68 -0.24 -8.22 -1.09
N LEU A 69 -0.85 -9.39 -1.33
CA LEU A 69 -1.14 -10.37 -0.28
C LEU A 69 0.11 -10.84 0.46
N ARG A 70 1.19 -11.15 -0.26
CA ARG A 70 2.44 -11.63 0.34
C ARG A 70 3.09 -10.57 1.22
N GLY A 71 3.16 -9.32 0.76
CA GLY A 71 3.69 -8.22 1.56
C GLY A 71 2.87 -7.94 2.82
N ALA A 72 1.54 -8.04 2.70
CA ALA A 72 0.65 -7.94 3.84
C ALA A 72 0.91 -9.05 4.87
N ALA A 73 0.95 -10.31 4.43
CA ALA A 73 1.19 -11.46 5.30
C ALA A 73 2.56 -11.37 6.02
N TRP A 74 3.64 -11.05 5.31
CA TRP A 74 4.96 -10.93 5.93
C TRP A 74 5.04 -9.87 7.04
N MET A 75 4.37 -8.74 6.85
CA MET A 75 4.30 -7.72 7.90
C MET A 75 3.37 -8.16 9.03
N ASP A 76 2.28 -8.85 8.72
CA ASP A 76 1.32 -9.34 9.71
C ASP A 76 1.98 -10.37 10.64
N ASP A 77 2.64 -11.39 10.07
CA ASP A 77 3.44 -12.37 10.81
C ASP A 77 4.45 -11.67 11.75
N TYR A 78 5.13 -10.63 11.25
CA TYR A 78 6.09 -9.88 12.05
C TYR A 78 5.43 -9.06 13.17
N ILE A 79 4.24 -8.49 12.94
CA ILE A 79 3.48 -7.76 13.96
C ILE A 79 3.00 -8.74 15.05
N GLU A 80 2.51 -9.90 14.67
CA GLU A 80 2.05 -10.96 15.57
C GLU A 80 3.20 -11.47 16.46
N ASP A 81 4.37 -11.73 15.87
CA ASP A 81 5.59 -12.14 16.58
C ASP A 81 6.04 -11.10 17.63
N ARG A 82 5.69 -9.82 17.43
CA ARG A 82 5.98 -8.73 18.38
C ARG A 82 4.86 -8.52 19.41
N GLY A 83 3.72 -9.17 19.25
CA GLY A 83 2.53 -8.94 20.08
C GLY A 83 2.01 -7.51 19.98
N ASP A 84 2.23 -6.82 18.86
CA ASP A 84 1.82 -5.43 18.68
C ASP A 84 0.39 -5.34 18.16
N SER A 85 -0.49 -4.69 18.91
CA SER A 85 -1.90 -4.47 18.53
C SER A 85 -2.16 -3.06 17.97
N SER A 86 -1.13 -2.21 17.92
CA SER A 86 -1.22 -0.80 17.52
C SER A 86 -1.12 -0.60 16.01
N LEU A 87 -0.38 -1.48 15.31
CA LEU A 87 -0.21 -1.48 13.86
C LEU A 87 -1.02 -2.62 13.23
N ARG A 88 -1.64 -2.35 12.08
CA ARG A 88 -2.35 -3.36 11.29
C ARG A 88 -1.77 -3.46 9.88
N SER A 89 -1.57 -4.68 9.41
CA SER A 89 -1.21 -4.97 8.02
C SER A 89 -2.45 -5.24 7.19
N LEU A 90 -2.65 -4.50 6.10
CA LEU A 90 -3.86 -4.57 5.26
C LEU A 90 -3.48 -4.68 3.78
N VAL A 91 -4.34 -5.30 2.97
CA VAL A 91 -4.18 -5.33 1.51
C VAL A 91 -5.24 -4.44 0.85
N LEU A 92 -4.85 -3.67 -0.16
CA LEU A 92 -5.81 -3.03 -1.07
C LEU A 92 -6.30 -4.09 -2.06
N LEU A 93 -7.54 -4.54 -1.88
CA LEU A 93 -8.18 -5.50 -2.79
C LEU A 93 -8.24 -4.94 -4.20
N GLU A 94 -8.11 -5.83 -5.19
CA GLU A 94 -8.04 -5.52 -6.62
C GLU A 94 -6.84 -4.65 -7.05
N GLY A 95 -5.99 -4.25 -6.10
CA GLY A 95 -4.80 -3.45 -6.33
C GLY A 95 -5.09 -2.11 -7.01
N ILE A 96 -4.07 -1.55 -7.64
CA ILE A 96 -4.22 -0.29 -8.35
C ILE A 96 -5.09 -0.43 -9.61
N ARG A 97 -5.17 -1.62 -10.22
CA ARG A 97 -6.06 -1.85 -11.36
C ARG A 97 -7.53 -1.66 -10.96
N GLY A 98 -7.93 -2.19 -9.82
CA GLY A 98 -9.28 -1.95 -9.28
C GLY A 98 -9.49 -0.47 -9.00
N TRP A 99 -8.55 0.17 -8.30
CA TRP A 99 -8.59 1.60 -8.00
C TRP A 99 -8.77 2.49 -9.24
N ALA A 100 -7.95 2.26 -10.28
CA ALA A 100 -7.95 3.06 -11.49
C ALA A 100 -9.22 2.90 -12.34
N ASN A 101 -9.94 1.78 -12.18
CA ASN A 101 -11.18 1.48 -12.90
C ASN A 101 -12.45 1.71 -12.06
N ALA A 102 -12.31 2.10 -10.78
CA ALA A 102 -13.43 2.24 -9.86
C ALA A 102 -14.21 3.58 -10.00
N GLY A 103 -13.77 4.48 -10.90
CA GLY A 103 -14.45 5.74 -11.18
C GLY A 103 -13.63 6.98 -10.80
N THR A 104 -14.16 8.14 -11.21
CA THR A 104 -13.47 9.43 -11.06
C THR A 104 -13.17 9.81 -9.61
N GLU A 105 -13.98 9.34 -8.66
CA GLU A 105 -13.78 9.55 -7.23
C GLU A 105 -12.54 8.83 -6.69
N TYR A 106 -12.01 7.84 -7.41
CA TYR A 106 -10.75 7.15 -7.09
C TYR A 106 -9.59 7.74 -7.90
N THR A 107 -9.77 7.95 -9.20
CA THR A 107 -8.71 8.47 -10.07
C THR A 107 -8.33 9.91 -9.73
N ALA A 108 -9.22 10.71 -9.12
CA ALA A 108 -8.88 12.02 -8.56
C ALA A 108 -7.81 11.98 -7.45
N PHE A 109 -7.60 10.80 -6.84
CA PHE A 109 -6.54 10.52 -5.87
C PHE A 109 -5.35 9.78 -6.48
N MET A 110 -5.22 9.77 -7.80
CA MET A 110 -4.03 9.29 -8.46
C MET A 110 -3.15 10.47 -8.89
N ASP A 111 -1.84 10.29 -8.77
CA ASP A 111 -0.85 11.19 -9.34
C ASP A 111 -0.40 10.59 -10.68
N GLU A 112 -0.26 11.46 -11.69
CA GLU A 112 0.11 11.09 -13.07
C GLU A 112 -0.82 10.03 -13.68
N TYR A 113 -2.12 10.12 -13.38
CA TYR A 113 -3.12 9.23 -13.95
C TYR A 113 -3.15 9.35 -15.48
N ASP A 114 -2.86 8.24 -16.14
CA ASP A 114 -3.00 8.08 -17.59
C ASP A 114 -4.11 7.07 -17.87
N GLU A 115 -5.28 7.57 -18.29
CA GLU A 115 -6.44 6.75 -18.64
C GLU A 115 -6.11 5.71 -19.72
N GLY A 116 -5.22 6.04 -20.66
CA GLY A 116 -4.83 5.15 -21.75
C GLY A 116 -4.14 3.87 -21.28
N ALA A 117 -3.48 3.91 -20.12
CA ALA A 117 -2.80 2.76 -19.53
C ALA A 117 -3.75 1.76 -18.84
N TRP A 118 -5.03 2.12 -18.66
CA TRP A 118 -6.02 1.32 -17.90
C TRP A 118 -7.15 0.74 -18.76
N ARG A 119 -7.17 1.06 -20.07
CA ARG A 119 -8.14 0.55 -21.04
C ARG A 119 -7.77 -0.83 -21.59
#